data_AF-A0A7C5IZ07-F1
#
_entry.id   AF-A0A7C5IZ07-F1
#
_cell.length_a   1.000
_cell.length_b   1.000
_cell.length_c   1.000
_cell.angle_alpha   90.00
_cell.angle_beta   90.00
_cell.angle_gamma   90.00
#
_symmetry.space_group_name_H-M   'P 1'
#
loop_
_entity.id
_entity.type
_entity.pdbx_description
1 polymer ?
#
loop_
_entity_poly.entity_id
_entity_poly.type
_entity_poly.pdbx_seq_one_letter_code
_entity_poly.pdbx_strand_id
1 'polypeptide(L)'
;MNEVEKPDYATLRWVKEGLDETVQLARQALEAYEEAGFQGDAIGTFLERVHQLLGTLRMVQVYGGAMLVEEMEQVGRLLEEGALEGSERLAESLMLGLVQLPGYLERLEKGEPDIPLVLLPVLNDLRAARGVAPASEVVLYAPNLNRVVEREPVI
;
A
#
# COMPACT_ATOMS: atom_id res chain seq x y z
N MET A 1 11.89 -25.96 -25.02
CA MET A 1 10.98 -25.77 -23.88
C MET A 1 11.78 -24.98 -22.86
N ASN A 2 11.54 -23.67 -22.75
CA ASN A 2 12.13 -22.90 -21.65
C ASN A 2 11.21 -23.09 -20.46
N GLU A 3 11.70 -23.83 -19.47
CA GLU A 3 11.09 -23.93 -18.16
C GLU A 3 11.13 -22.53 -17.55
N VAL A 4 9.96 -21.92 -17.36
CA VAL A 4 9.86 -20.68 -16.58
C VAL A 4 10.29 -21.05 -15.18
N GLU A 5 11.49 -20.62 -14.79
CA GLU A 5 12.05 -20.80 -13.45
C GLU A 5 11.00 -20.29 -12.45
N LYS A 6 10.38 -21.22 -11.72
CA LYS A 6 9.51 -20.84 -10.62
C LYS A 6 10.39 -20.08 -9.63
N PRO A 7 10.00 -18.86 -9.19
CA PRO A 7 10.76 -18.14 -8.17
C PRO A 7 11.01 -19.08 -6.99
N ASP A 8 12.28 -19.22 -6.61
CA ASP A 8 12.70 -20.11 -5.54
C ASP A 8 11.88 -19.79 -4.28
N TYR A 9 11.20 -20.79 -3.75
CA TYR A 9 10.31 -20.66 -2.59
C TYR A 9 11.04 -20.08 -1.37
N ALA A 10 12.34 -20.35 -1.26
CA ALA A 10 13.20 -19.75 -0.24
C ALA A 10 13.36 -18.22 -0.43
N THR A 11 13.44 -17.75 -1.67
CA THR A 11 13.55 -16.31 -1.99
C THR A 11 12.25 -15.58 -1.66
N LEU A 12 11.09 -16.15 -2.00
CA LEU A 12 9.79 -15.56 -1.69
C LEU A 12 9.51 -15.46 -0.18
N ARG A 13 9.89 -16.51 0.57
CA ARG A 13 9.77 -16.51 2.03
C ARG A 13 10.64 -15.44 2.68
N TRP A 14 11.90 -15.29 2.23
CA TRP A 14 12.78 -14.26 2.76
C TRP A 14 12.26 -12.85 2.47
N VAL A 15 11.76 -12.61 1.26
CA VAL A 15 11.12 -11.34 0.90
C VAL A 15 9.93 -11.06 1.83
N LYS A 16 9.10 -12.07 2.11
CA LYS A 16 7.97 -11.91 3.03
C LYS A 16 8.43 -11.54 4.44
N GLU A 17 9.40 -12.24 5.00
CA GLU A 17 9.88 -11.95 6.36
C GLU A 17 10.39 -10.50 6.48
N GLY A 18 11.11 -10.01 5.46
CA GLY A 18 11.55 -8.60 5.40
C GLY A 18 10.40 -7.60 5.19
N LEU A 19 9.38 -7.96 4.40
CA LEU A 19 8.17 -7.14 4.25
C LEU A 19 7.40 -7.06 5.57
N ASP A 20 7.19 -8.18 6.26
CA ASP A 20 6.48 -8.25 7.55
C ASP A 20 7.19 -7.40 8.61
N GLU A 21 8.52 -7.46 8.69
CA GLU A 21 9.31 -6.58 9.58
C GLU A 21 9.09 -5.10 9.24
N THR A 22 9.14 -4.75 7.95
CA THR A 22 8.93 -3.36 7.50
C THR A 22 7.50 -2.87 7.81
N VAL A 23 6.49 -3.74 7.70
CA VAL A 23 5.11 -3.45 8.12
C VAL A 23 5.03 -3.17 9.62
N GLN A 24 5.72 -3.97 10.45
CA GLN A 24 5.73 -3.72 11.90
C GLN A 24 6.40 -2.39 12.25
N LEU A 25 7.48 -2.02 11.56
CA LEU A 25 8.14 -0.73 11.76
C LEU A 25 7.24 0.44 11.33
N ALA A 26 6.52 0.30 10.21
CA ALA A 26 5.52 1.30 9.80
C ALA A 26 4.41 1.45 10.85
N ARG A 27 3.91 0.33 11.39
CA ARG A 27 2.89 0.32 12.46
C ARG A 27 3.36 1.07 13.70
N GLN A 28 4.55 0.76 14.19
CA GLN A 28 5.13 1.43 15.36
C GLN A 28 5.32 2.94 15.14
N ALA A 29 5.73 3.35 13.93
CA ALA A 29 5.88 4.76 13.59
C ALA A 29 4.53 5.50 13.58
N LEU A 30 3.47 4.86 13.06
CA LEU A 30 2.12 5.43 13.07
C LEU A 30 1.56 5.54 14.50
N GLU A 31 1.72 4.49 15.31
CA GLU A 31 1.32 4.52 16.72
C GLU A 31 2.05 5.61 17.50
N ALA A 32 3.36 5.77 17.30
CA ALA A 32 4.13 6.84 17.93
C ALA A 32 3.65 8.24 17.49
N TYR A 33 3.22 8.39 16.24
CA TYR A 33 2.65 9.65 15.73
C TYR A 33 1.28 9.96 16.37
N GLU A 34 0.42 8.95 16.52
CA GLU A 34 -0.85 9.07 17.24
C GLU A 34 -0.65 9.43 18.72
N GLU A 35 0.27 8.74 19.41
CA GLU A 35 0.62 8.99 20.81
C GLU A 35 1.20 10.40 21.03
N ALA A 36 1.89 10.96 20.03
CA ALA A 36 2.39 12.32 20.02
C ALA A 36 1.30 13.37 19.69
N GLY A 37 0.04 12.96 19.51
CA GLY A 37 -1.07 13.85 19.19
C GLY A 37 -1.02 14.38 17.76
N PHE A 38 -0.59 13.54 16.81
CA PHE A 38 -0.41 13.88 15.39
C PHE A 38 0.60 15.02 15.17
N GLN A 39 1.66 15.03 15.98
CA GLN A 39 2.75 16.00 15.90
C GLN A 39 4.12 15.30 15.88
N GLY A 40 5.11 16.00 15.34
CA GLY A 40 6.50 15.53 15.28
C GLY A 40 6.82 14.62 14.09
N ASP A 41 8.01 14.03 14.13
CA ASP A 41 8.66 13.45 12.95
C ASP A 41 8.31 11.98 12.69
N ALA A 42 7.48 11.37 13.55
CA ALA A 42 7.11 9.96 13.47
C ALA A 42 6.36 9.62 12.15
N ILE A 43 5.56 10.56 11.63
CA ILE A 43 4.90 10.40 10.32
C ILE A 43 5.90 10.29 9.16
N GLY A 44 7.04 10.99 9.23
CA GLY A 44 8.12 10.87 8.25
C GLY A 44 8.74 9.47 8.27
N THR A 45 8.87 8.87 9.46
CA THR A 45 9.34 7.48 9.59
C THR A 45 8.34 6.49 9.01
N PHE A 46 7.04 6.70 9.24
CA PHE A 46 5.98 5.91 8.59
C PHE A 46 6.08 5.97 7.06
N LEU A 47 6.22 7.18 6.50
CA LEU A 47 6.34 7.38 5.06
C LEU A 47 7.58 6.69 4.46
N GLU A 48 8.72 6.73 5.15
CA GLU A 48 9.93 6.02 4.72
C GLU A 48 9.68 4.51 4.60
N ARG A 49 9.02 3.91 5.62
CA ARG A 49 8.74 2.46 5.64
C ARG A 49 7.71 2.05 4.59
N VAL A 50 6.66 2.84 4.39
CA VAL A 50 5.66 2.60 3.34
C VAL A 50 6.30 2.70 1.95
N HIS A 51 7.18 3.67 1.73
CA HIS A 51 7.91 3.79 0.47
C HIS A 51 8.83 2.58 0.21
N GLN A 52 9.49 2.06 1.25
CA GLN A 52 10.32 0.86 1.18
C GLN A 52 9.48 -0.40 0.87
N LEU A 53 8.31 -0.55 1.50
CA LEU A 53 7.35 -1.62 1.19
C LEU A 53 6.96 -1.56 -0.28
N LEU A 54 6.61 -0.38 -0.78
CA LEU A 54 6.19 -0.19 -2.16
C LEU A 54 7.30 -0.59 -3.16
N GLY A 55 8.53 -0.15 -2.91
CA GLY A 55 9.69 -0.52 -3.73
C GLY A 55 9.87 -2.04 -3.80
N THR A 56 9.83 -2.70 -2.64
CA THR A 56 9.98 -4.16 -2.54
C THR A 56 8.87 -4.90 -3.28
N LEU A 57 7.59 -4.54 -3.03
CA LEU A 57 6.43 -5.16 -3.66
C LEU A 57 6.46 -5.03 -5.19
N ARG A 58 6.88 -3.88 -5.72
CA ARG A 58 7.06 -3.68 -7.16
C ARG A 58 8.19 -4.53 -7.73
N MET A 59 9.31 -4.66 -7.02
CA MET A 59 10.43 -5.50 -7.45
C MET A 59 10.05 -6.98 -7.55
N VAL A 60 9.22 -7.46 -6.62
CA VAL A 60 8.72 -8.85 -6.62
C VAL A 60 7.38 -9.03 -7.34
N GLN A 61 6.90 -7.99 -8.04
CA GLN A 61 5.71 -8.00 -8.88
C GLN A 61 4.41 -8.39 -8.14
N VAL A 62 4.31 -8.02 -6.86
CA VAL A 62 3.07 -8.10 -6.08
C VAL A 62 2.32 -6.78 -6.22
N TYR A 63 1.50 -6.69 -7.27
CA TYR A 63 0.83 -5.46 -7.67
C TYR A 63 -0.36 -5.11 -6.79
N GLY A 64 -1.14 -6.10 -6.31
CA GLY A 64 -2.25 -5.84 -5.40
C GLY A 64 -1.79 -5.25 -4.07
N GLY A 65 -0.72 -5.80 -3.50
CA GLY A 65 -0.07 -5.24 -2.32
C GLY A 65 0.50 -3.85 -2.59
N ALA A 66 1.16 -3.65 -3.74
CA ALA A 66 1.70 -2.33 -4.11
C ALA A 66 0.60 -1.26 -4.20
N MET A 67 -0.56 -1.56 -4.78
CA MET A 67 -1.69 -0.60 -4.83
C MET A 67 -2.18 -0.19 -3.45
N LEU A 68 -2.27 -1.14 -2.50
CA LEU A 68 -2.65 -0.83 -1.13
C LEU A 68 -1.63 0.08 -0.45
N VAL A 69 -0.34 -0.22 -0.61
CA VAL A 69 0.75 0.59 -0.04
C VAL A 69 0.84 1.97 -0.69
N GLU A 70 0.57 2.10 -1.98
CA GLU A 70 0.45 3.40 -2.66
C GLU A 70 -0.67 4.25 -2.05
N GLU A 71 -1.85 3.68 -1.83
CA GLU A 71 -2.96 4.41 -1.20
C GLU A 71 -2.61 4.82 0.25
N MET A 72 -1.88 3.97 1.00
CA MET A 72 -1.34 4.33 2.32
C MET A 72 -0.34 5.50 2.24
N GLU A 73 0.57 5.50 1.26
CA GLU A 73 1.55 6.57 1.10
C GLU A 73 0.86 7.92 0.86
N GLN A 74 -0.19 7.93 0.04
CA GLN A 74 -0.98 9.13 -0.23
C GLN A 74 -1.72 9.64 1.02
N VAL A 75 -2.24 8.75 1.87
CA VAL A 75 -2.87 9.15 3.15
C VAL A 75 -1.82 9.67 4.13
N GLY A 76 -0.66 9.02 4.24
CA GLY A 76 0.44 9.46 5.11
C GLY A 76 0.97 10.85 4.75
N ARG A 77 1.03 11.18 3.46
CA ARG A 77 1.45 12.51 2.99
C ARG A 77 0.47 13.60 3.44
N LEU A 78 -0.84 13.33 3.46
CA LEU A 78 -1.82 14.29 3.99
C LEU A 78 -1.66 14.52 5.50
N LEU A 79 -1.28 13.48 6.26
CA LEU A 79 -0.94 13.64 7.67
C LEU A 79 0.33 14.49 7.85
N GLU A 80 1.35 14.28 7.01
CA GLU A 80 2.59 15.06 7.02
C GLU A 80 2.35 16.54 6.70
N GLU A 81 1.37 16.87 5.85
CA GLU A 81 0.96 18.24 5.53
C GLU A 81 0.36 19.02 6.74
N GLY A 82 0.04 18.33 7.85
CA GLY A 82 -0.14 18.96 9.16
C GLY A 82 -1.53 19.48 9.48
N ALA A 83 -2.57 19.08 8.75
CA ALA A 83 -3.96 19.34 9.15
C ALA A 83 -4.38 18.39 10.27
N LEU A 84 -4.58 18.92 11.48
CA LEU A 84 -5.03 18.14 12.66
C LEU A 84 -6.49 17.66 12.54
N GLU A 85 -7.31 18.37 11.77
CA GLU A 85 -8.71 18.00 11.57
C GLU A 85 -8.80 16.76 10.69
N GLY A 86 -9.35 15.67 11.24
CA GLY A 86 -9.49 14.40 10.53
C GLY A 86 -8.26 13.49 10.59
N SER A 87 -7.19 13.85 11.32
CA SER A 87 -6.00 13.01 11.46
C SER A 87 -6.30 11.64 12.07
N GLU A 88 -7.21 11.57 13.04
CA GLU A 88 -7.67 10.30 13.63
C GLU A 88 -8.24 9.36 12.56
N ARG A 89 -9.16 9.87 11.73
CA ARG A 89 -9.77 9.07 10.66
C ARG A 89 -8.75 8.63 9.59
N LEU A 90 -7.79 9.50 9.26
CA LEU A 90 -6.72 9.16 8.34
C LEU A 90 -5.84 8.04 8.93
N ALA A 91 -5.41 8.17 10.19
CA ALA A 91 -4.59 7.18 10.87
C ALA A 91 -5.30 5.84 11.06
N GLU A 92 -6.59 5.84 11.42
CA GLU A 92 -7.43 4.64 11.46
C GLU A 92 -7.43 3.88 10.13
N SER A 93 -7.57 4.61 9.01
CA SER A 93 -7.54 4.01 7.67
C SER A 93 -6.17 3.42 7.31
N LEU A 94 -5.07 4.06 7.72
CA LEU A 94 -3.71 3.55 7.57
C LEU A 94 -3.51 2.27 8.39
N MET A 95 -3.97 2.25 9.63
CA MET A 95 -3.87 1.08 10.51
C MET A 95 -4.61 -0.11 9.93
N LEU A 96 -5.80 0.11 9.36
CA LEU A 96 -6.54 -0.94 8.64
C LEU A 96 -5.72 -1.50 7.45
N GLY A 97 -5.09 -0.61 6.66
CA GLY A 97 -4.19 -1.01 5.58
C GLY A 97 -3.03 -1.88 6.07
N LEU A 98 -2.34 -1.46 7.13
CA LEU A 98 -1.23 -2.20 7.74
C LEU A 98 -1.65 -3.56 8.29
N VAL A 99 -2.86 -3.69 8.86
CA VAL A 99 -3.39 -4.97 9.37
C VAL A 99 -3.73 -5.93 8.23
N GLN A 100 -4.23 -5.43 7.10
CA GLN A 100 -4.64 -6.27 5.96
C GLN A 100 -3.45 -6.80 5.15
N LEU A 101 -2.38 -6.01 5.03
CA LEU A 101 -1.25 -6.33 4.15
C LEU A 101 -0.57 -7.68 4.50
N PRO A 102 -0.22 -8.01 5.75
CA PRO A 102 0.40 -9.30 6.09
C PRO A 102 -0.46 -10.51 5.72
N GLY A 103 -1.76 -10.45 6.00
CA GLY A 103 -2.69 -11.53 5.64
C GLY A 103 -2.81 -11.72 4.13
N TYR A 104 -2.74 -10.62 3.37
CA TYR A 104 -2.68 -10.67 1.91
C TYR A 104 -1.39 -11.32 1.41
N LEU A 105 -0.22 -10.94 1.95
CA LEU A 105 1.07 -11.54 1.59
C LEU A 105 1.14 -13.03 1.96
N GLU A 106 0.56 -13.44 3.08
CA GLU A 106 0.49 -14.85 3.50
C GLU A 106 -0.30 -15.71 2.50
N ARG A 107 -1.35 -15.17 1.87
CA ARG A 107 -2.10 -15.89 0.84
C ARG A 107 -1.25 -16.11 -0.43
N LEU A 108 -0.49 -15.10 -0.85
CA LEU A 108 0.42 -15.21 -1.99
C LEU A 108 1.52 -16.24 -1.74
N GLU A 109 2.09 -16.26 -0.53
CA GLU A 109 3.07 -17.26 -0.11
C GLU A 109 2.50 -18.69 -0.21
N LYS A 110 1.21 -18.87 0.13
CA LYS A 110 0.49 -20.15 -0.01
C LYS A 110 0.16 -20.51 -1.47
N GLY A 111 0.55 -19.69 -2.44
CA GLY A 111 0.36 -19.91 -3.87
C GLY A 111 -0.98 -19.40 -4.41
N GLU A 112 -1.72 -18.62 -3.64
CA GLU A 112 -2.90 -17.94 -4.19
C GLU A 112 -2.49 -16.84 -5.18
N PRO A 113 -3.31 -16.58 -6.21
CA PRO A 113 -3.03 -15.51 -7.17
C PRO A 113 -3.12 -14.13 -6.52
N ASP A 114 -2.31 -13.19 -7.03
CA ASP A 114 -2.45 -11.75 -6.76
C ASP A 114 -3.77 -11.25 -7.34
N ILE A 115 -4.79 -11.17 -6.48
CA ILE A 115 -6.12 -10.65 -6.81
C ILE A 115 -6.37 -9.39 -5.95
N PRO A 116 -6.19 -8.18 -6.50
CA PRO A 116 -6.37 -6.95 -5.74
C PRO A 116 -7.81 -6.67 -5.31
N LEU A 117 -8.79 -7.29 -5.96
CA LEU A 117 -10.21 -7.12 -5.66
C LEU A 117 -10.53 -7.43 -4.19
N VAL A 118 -9.80 -8.36 -3.56
CA VAL A 118 -9.98 -8.70 -2.13
C VAL A 118 -9.57 -7.55 -1.20
N LEU A 119 -8.76 -6.60 -1.67
CA LEU A 119 -8.33 -5.41 -0.94
C LEU A 119 -9.24 -4.20 -1.22
N LEU A 120 -10.24 -4.33 -2.10
CA LEU A 120 -11.10 -3.21 -2.49
C LEU A 120 -11.78 -2.49 -1.31
N PRO A 121 -12.25 -3.17 -0.24
CA PRO A 121 -12.80 -2.48 0.92
C PRO A 121 -11.81 -1.51 1.56
N VAL A 122 -10.61 -1.98 1.91
CA VAL A 122 -9.59 -1.14 2.58
C VAL A 122 -9.02 -0.07 1.64
N LEU A 123 -8.89 -0.36 0.35
CA LEU A 123 -8.55 0.65 -0.66
C LEU A 123 -9.58 1.78 -0.66
N ASN A 124 -10.87 1.45 -0.58
CA ASN A 124 -11.93 2.44 -0.56
C ASN A 124 -11.99 3.22 0.76
N ASP A 125 -11.65 2.59 1.89
CA ASP A 125 -11.54 3.29 3.17
C ASP A 125 -10.43 4.34 3.14
N LEU A 126 -9.24 3.99 2.62
CA LEU A 126 -8.12 4.93 2.41
C LEU A 126 -8.52 6.08 1.48
N ARG A 127 -9.18 5.78 0.35
CA ARG A 127 -9.65 6.80 -0.60
C ARG A 127 -10.70 7.72 0.01
N ALA A 128 -11.67 7.16 0.74
CA ALA A 128 -12.72 7.91 1.41
C ALA A 128 -12.16 8.82 2.51
N ALA A 129 -11.12 8.38 3.23
CA ALA A 129 -10.43 9.22 4.21
C ALA A 129 -9.80 10.46 3.58
N ARG A 130 -9.34 10.38 2.31
CA ARG A 130 -8.85 11.53 1.52
C ARG A 130 -9.95 12.29 0.78
N GLY A 131 -11.22 11.94 0.93
CA GLY A 131 -12.32 12.54 0.16
C GLY A 131 -12.33 12.16 -1.33
N VAL A 132 -11.64 11.09 -1.72
CA VAL A 132 -11.58 10.58 -3.10
C VAL A 132 -12.71 9.56 -3.32
N ALA A 133 -13.32 9.59 -4.51
CA ALA A 133 -14.37 8.64 -4.87
C ALA A 133 -13.87 7.18 -4.78
N PRO A 134 -14.72 6.24 -4.31
CA PRO A 134 -14.35 4.84 -4.20
C PRO A 134 -13.99 4.27 -5.57
N ALA A 135 -12.97 3.43 -5.61
CA ALA A 135 -12.69 2.60 -6.76
C ALA A 135 -13.81 1.57 -6.92
N SER A 136 -14.15 1.26 -8.18
CA SER A 136 -14.99 0.13 -8.53
C SER A 136 -14.13 -1.02 -9.02
N GLU A 137 -14.71 -2.22 -9.10
CA GLU A 137 -14.02 -3.40 -9.65
C GLU A 137 -13.46 -3.11 -11.05
N VAL A 138 -14.22 -2.38 -11.88
CA VAL A 138 -13.83 -1.99 -13.25
C VAL A 138 -12.53 -1.16 -13.27
N VAL A 139 -12.30 -0.33 -12.25
CA VAL A 139 -11.09 0.50 -12.15
C VAL A 139 -9.86 -0.33 -11.77
N LEU A 140 -10.01 -1.35 -10.92
CA LEU A 140 -8.92 -2.27 -10.56
C LEU A 140 -8.50 -3.19 -11.73
N TYR A 141 -9.42 -3.49 -12.64
CA TYR A 141 -9.16 -4.28 -13.86
C TYR A 141 -8.73 -3.44 -15.07
N ALA A 142 -8.53 -2.12 -14.92
CA ALA A 142 -8.00 -1.26 -15.96
C ALA A 142 -6.51 -0.96 -15.70
N PRO A 143 -5.57 -1.87 -16.04
CA PRO A 143 -4.16 -1.53 -15.96
C PRO A 143 -3.88 -0.44 -16.99
N ASN A 144 -3.53 0.77 -16.54
CA ASN A 144 -3.02 1.89 -17.32
C ASN A 144 -3.99 2.64 -18.26
N LEU A 145 -5.14 3.15 -17.77
CA LEU A 145 -5.81 4.25 -18.49
C LEU A 145 -5.26 5.64 -18.14
N ASN A 146 -4.51 5.79 -17.05
CA ASN A 146 -3.93 7.09 -16.66
C ASN A 146 -2.56 7.40 -17.29
N ARG A 147 -2.07 6.57 -18.23
CA ARG A 147 -0.82 6.83 -18.97
C ARG A 147 -1.01 7.21 -20.44
N VAL A 148 -2.26 7.29 -20.93
CA VAL A 148 -2.56 7.52 -22.36
C VAL A 148 -3.16 8.90 -22.64
N VAL A 149 -3.49 9.73 -21.63
CA VAL A 149 -4.11 11.06 -21.86
C VAL A 149 -3.09 12.21 -21.97
N GLU A 150 -1.83 11.88 -22.26
CA GLU A 150 -0.85 12.88 -22.71
C GLU A 150 -0.09 12.31 -23.88
N ARG A 151 -0.68 12.32 -25.09
CA ARG A 151 -0.04 12.63 -26.39
C ARG A 151 -1.08 12.47 -27.51
N GLU A 152 -1.85 13.52 -27.75
CA GLU A 152 -2.25 13.86 -29.12
C GLU A 152 -1.94 15.35 -29.34
N PRO A 153 -0.83 15.71 -30.02
CA PRO A 153 -0.88 16.91 -30.82
C PRO A 153 -1.70 16.58 -32.07
N VAL A 154 -2.86 17.22 -32.16
CA VAL A 154 -3.66 17.32 -33.38
C VAL A 154 -2.74 17.79 -34.52
N ILE A 155 -2.60 16.99 -35.57
CA ILE A 155 -2.13 17.44 -36.88
C ILE A 155 -3.34 17.55 -37.79
#